data_AF-A0A8R9Z4X1-F1
#
_entry.id   AF-A0A8R9Z4X1-F1
#
_cell.length_a   1.000
_cell.length_b   1.000
_cell.length_c   1.000
_cell.angle_alpha   90.00
_cell.angle_beta   90.00
_cell.angle_gamma   90.00
#
_symmetry.space_group_name_H-M   'P 1'
#
loop_
_entity.id
_entity.type
_entity.pdbx_description
1 polymer ?
#
loop_
_entity_poly.entity_id
_entity_poly.type
_entity_poly.pdbx_seq_one_letter_code
_entity_poly.pdbx_strand_id
1 'polypeptide(L)'
;MVLEAQLQQAVLLKKVVDAMKDLCKDVNFDCSEKGMQVQAMDSSHVALVSLMLREAAFAEFKCDRPTSLGMNVDSLAKIFKMCGSGDSLKLRWQNDADTVNFQCESGQEDRIADFDLKLMQIEAEHMEIPEQHYKVIAKLPSSEFQKICRDLKEFGETMSMSASKEGIRFSVQGDIGTGNVMLKPREAEKPEDKVSLTVHEPVTATFALRYLVNFAKAAPLCGVVELGLGPDAPLLVKYDLEEAGNGHMQFYLAPKIDE
;
A
#
# COMPACT_ATOMS: atom_id res chain seq x y z
N MET A 1 16.45 2.34 -24.85
CA MET A 1 15.75 1.49 -23.85
C MET A 1 14.29 1.85 -23.93
N VAL A 2 13.37 0.89 -23.80
CA VAL A 2 11.93 1.16 -23.83
C VAL A 2 11.27 0.49 -22.64
N LEU A 3 10.48 1.28 -21.90
CA LEU A 3 9.47 0.85 -20.97
C LEU A 3 8.11 1.26 -21.54
N GLU A 4 7.21 0.31 -21.70
CA GLU A 4 5.81 0.53 -22.03
C GLU A 4 4.95 -0.34 -21.12
N ALA A 5 4.03 0.28 -20.37
CA ALA A 5 3.14 -0.41 -19.45
C ALA A 5 1.73 0.14 -19.58
N GLN A 6 0.75 -0.71 -19.86
CA GLN A 6 -0.64 -0.33 -20.04
C GLN A 6 -1.52 -0.98 -18.97
N LEU A 7 -2.19 -0.16 -18.17
CA LEU A 7 -3.24 -0.59 -17.25
C LEU A 7 -4.61 -0.45 -17.92
N GLN A 8 -5.48 -1.44 -17.74
CA GLN A 8 -6.86 -1.36 -18.20
C GLN A 8 -7.62 -0.21 -17.51
N GLN A 9 -7.31 0.04 -16.24
CA GLN A 9 -7.93 1.10 -15.45
C GLN A 9 -6.86 1.94 -14.72
N ALA A 10 -6.77 3.22 -15.06
CA ALA A 10 -5.90 4.21 -14.42
C ALA A 10 -6.15 4.32 -12.90
N VAL A 11 -7.36 3.98 -12.46
CA VAL A 11 -7.77 4.05 -11.05
C VAL A 11 -6.89 3.18 -10.14
N LEU A 12 -6.32 2.08 -10.62
CA LEU A 12 -5.43 1.25 -9.83
C LEU A 12 -4.20 2.03 -9.38
N LEU A 13 -3.47 2.64 -10.32
CA LEU A 13 -2.26 3.40 -9.99
C LEU A 13 -2.58 4.67 -9.20
N LYS A 14 -3.74 5.29 -9.45
CA LYS A 14 -4.27 6.38 -8.61
C LYS A 14 -4.41 5.97 -7.15
N LYS A 15 -5.09 4.84 -6.87
CA LYS A 15 -5.28 4.32 -5.51
C LYS A 15 -3.94 3.99 -4.84
N VAL A 16 -3.00 3.42 -5.60
CA VAL A 16 -1.65 3.10 -5.13
C VAL A 16 -0.89 4.38 -4.73
N VAL A 17 -0.91 5.41 -5.57
CA VAL A 17 -0.29 6.71 -5.27
C VAL A 17 -0.95 7.38 -4.07
N ASP A 18 -2.28 7.40 -4.01
CA ASP A 18 -3.03 7.97 -2.89
C ASP A 18 -2.72 7.28 -1.55
N ALA A 19 -2.38 5.99 -1.57
CA ALA A 19 -2.05 5.22 -0.38
C ALA A 19 -0.61 5.49 0.14
N MET A 20 0.33 5.91 -0.71
CA MET A 20 1.72 6.19 -0.30
C MET A 20 2.08 7.67 -0.16
N LYS A 21 1.28 8.60 -0.70
CA LYS A 21 1.61 10.05 -0.72
C LYS A 21 1.89 10.67 0.64
N ASP A 22 1.27 10.16 1.71
CA ASP A 22 1.45 10.68 3.07
C ASP A 22 2.62 10.02 3.81
N LEU A 23 3.30 9.05 3.19
CA LEU A 23 4.50 8.40 3.71
C LEU A 23 5.77 8.95 3.05
N CYS A 24 5.77 9.07 1.73
CA CYS A 24 6.95 9.38 0.92
C CYS A 24 6.60 10.41 -0.16
N LYS A 25 7.48 11.40 -0.34
CA LYS A 25 7.31 12.48 -1.33
C LYS A 25 7.87 12.12 -2.69
N ASP A 26 9.04 11.50 -2.70
CA ASP A 26 9.79 11.14 -3.91
C ASP A 26 10.14 9.66 -3.81
N VAL A 27 9.87 8.90 -4.87
CA VAL A 27 10.10 7.45 -4.90
C VAL A 27 10.66 7.00 -6.24
N ASN A 28 11.46 5.95 -6.22
CA ASN A 28 11.89 5.25 -7.42
C ASN A 28 10.87 4.16 -7.77
N PHE A 29 10.39 4.17 -9.01
CA PHE A 29 9.72 3.02 -9.60
C PHE A 29 10.76 2.21 -10.37
N ASP A 30 11.19 1.08 -9.80
CA ASP A 30 12.08 0.17 -10.51
C ASP A 30 11.24 -0.75 -11.40
N CYS A 31 11.56 -0.75 -12.69
CA CYS A 31 10.87 -1.53 -13.69
C CYS A 31 11.81 -2.63 -14.18
N SER A 32 11.28 -3.85 -14.28
CA SER A 32 11.96 -5.01 -14.86
C SER A 32 10.97 -5.87 -15.61
N GLU A 33 11.41 -6.96 -16.24
CA GLU A 33 10.52 -7.95 -16.87
C GLU A 33 9.44 -8.52 -15.93
N LYS A 34 9.65 -8.47 -14.61
CA LYS A 34 8.70 -8.97 -13.61
C LYS A 34 7.56 -7.99 -13.32
N GLY A 35 7.68 -6.73 -13.74
CA GLY A 35 6.75 -5.65 -13.44
C GLY A 35 7.43 -4.41 -12.85
N MET A 36 6.67 -3.64 -12.07
CA MET A 36 7.09 -2.39 -11.43
C MET A 36 7.09 -2.54 -9.92
N GLN A 37 8.14 -2.09 -9.25
CA GLN A 37 8.26 -2.10 -7.80
C GLN A 37 8.57 -0.69 -7.27
N VAL A 38 8.12 -0.42 -6.05
CA VAL A 38 8.53 0.78 -5.29
C VAL A 38 8.91 0.32 -3.90
N GLN A 39 10.02 0.82 -3.38
CA GLN A 39 10.39 0.67 -1.99
C GLN A 39 10.85 2.01 -1.44
N ALA A 40 10.27 2.46 -0.34
CA ALA A 40 10.65 3.72 0.29
C ALA A 40 10.40 3.69 1.80
N MET A 41 11.27 4.35 2.55
CA MET A 41 11.06 4.65 3.97
C MET A 41 10.42 6.02 4.13
N ASP A 42 9.70 6.20 5.24
CA ASP A 42 9.29 7.53 5.67
C ASP A 42 10.49 8.33 6.21
N SER A 43 10.32 9.64 6.37
CA SER A 43 11.40 10.53 6.83
C SER A 43 11.92 10.23 8.24
N SER A 44 11.18 9.46 9.05
CA SER A 44 11.62 9.04 10.38
C SER A 44 12.27 7.65 10.40
N HIS A 45 12.31 6.94 9.28
CA HIS A 45 12.82 5.56 9.16
C HIS A 45 12.12 4.56 10.10
N VAL A 46 10.84 4.77 10.40
CA VAL A 46 10.02 3.90 11.25
C VAL A 46 8.98 3.12 10.44
N ALA A 47 8.60 3.65 9.28
CA ALA A 47 7.67 3.02 8.35
C ALA A 47 8.31 2.79 6.98
N LEU A 48 8.01 1.64 6.37
CA LEU A 48 8.41 1.31 5.00
C LEU A 48 7.18 0.98 4.17
N VAL A 49 7.14 1.48 2.93
CA VAL A 49 6.20 1.05 1.90
C VAL A 49 6.94 0.19 0.87
N SER A 50 6.32 -0.92 0.49
CA SER A 50 6.77 -1.83 -0.56
C SER A 50 5.61 -2.12 -1.49
N LEU A 51 5.72 -1.69 -2.74
CA LEU A 51 4.76 -1.95 -3.81
C LEU A 51 5.37 -2.96 -4.77
N MET A 52 4.58 -3.93 -5.19
CA MET A 52 4.85 -4.78 -6.34
C MET A 52 3.63 -4.79 -7.24
N LEU A 53 3.76 -4.25 -8.46
CA LEU A 53 2.85 -4.43 -9.58
C LEU A 53 3.49 -5.44 -10.52
N ARG A 54 2.98 -6.68 -10.53
CA ARG A 54 3.49 -7.72 -11.43
C ARG A 54 3.08 -7.43 -12.87
N GLU A 55 3.80 -8.01 -13.82
CA GLU A 55 3.45 -7.94 -15.26
C GLU A 55 1.97 -8.30 -15.52
N ALA A 56 1.43 -9.29 -14.80
CA ALA A 56 0.02 -9.69 -14.87
C ALA A 56 -1.00 -8.59 -14.49
N ALA A 57 -0.59 -7.54 -13.78
CA ALA A 57 -1.46 -6.39 -13.49
C ALA A 57 -1.71 -5.49 -14.71
N PHE A 58 -0.93 -5.66 -15.78
CA PHE A 58 -0.97 -4.83 -16.97
C PHE A 58 -1.62 -5.59 -18.14
N ALA A 59 -2.35 -4.86 -18.98
CA ALA A 59 -2.85 -5.39 -20.25
C ALA A 59 -1.72 -5.62 -21.26
N GLU A 60 -0.74 -4.71 -21.26
CA GLU A 60 0.49 -4.82 -22.04
C GLU A 60 1.64 -4.35 -21.15
N PHE A 61 2.73 -5.11 -21.12
CA PHE A 61 3.91 -4.73 -20.37
C PHE A 61 5.18 -5.11 -21.12
N LYS A 62 6.08 -4.16 -21.27
CA LYS A 62 7.38 -4.33 -21.91
C LYS A 62 8.42 -3.50 -21.18
N CYS A 63 9.46 -4.17 -20.70
CA CYS A 63 10.61 -3.52 -20.09
C CYS A 63 11.89 -4.17 -20.63
N ASP A 64 12.52 -3.53 -21.62
CA ASP A 64 13.66 -4.12 -22.34
C ASP A 64 14.90 -4.29 -21.44
N ARG A 65 15.06 -3.41 -20.45
CA ARG A 65 16.17 -3.41 -19.50
C ARG A 65 15.68 -2.89 -18.15
N PRO A 66 16.22 -3.42 -17.03
CA PRO A 66 15.98 -2.85 -15.71
C PRO A 66 16.26 -1.34 -15.72
N THR A 67 15.27 -0.56 -15.31
CA THR A 67 15.36 0.91 -15.25
C THR A 67 14.70 1.41 -13.98
N SER A 68 15.12 2.56 -13.47
CA SER A 68 14.55 3.17 -12.27
C SER A 68 14.08 4.59 -12.60
N LEU A 69 12.81 4.85 -12.34
CA LEU A 69 12.16 6.13 -12.63
C LEU A 69 11.85 6.86 -11.33
N GLY A 70 12.70 7.82 -10.97
CA GLY A 70 12.49 8.67 -9.80
C GLY A 70 11.41 9.71 -10.07
N MET A 71 10.33 9.67 -9.27
CA MET A 71 9.15 10.50 -9.46
C MET A 71 8.62 11.08 -8.16
N ASN A 72 8.13 12.31 -8.24
CA ASN A 72 7.44 12.97 -7.14
C ASN A 72 5.98 12.48 -7.04
N VAL A 73 5.61 11.93 -5.89
CA VAL A 73 4.31 11.30 -5.63
C VAL A 73 3.16 12.31 -5.68
N ASP A 74 3.37 13.55 -5.23
CA ASP A 74 2.35 14.61 -5.33
C ASP A 74 2.06 14.99 -6.79
N SER A 75 3.09 14.99 -7.64
CA SER A 75 2.94 15.23 -9.08
C SER A 75 2.20 14.10 -9.77
N LEU A 76 2.50 12.84 -9.42
CA LEU A 76 1.74 11.67 -9.88
C LEU A 76 0.26 11.77 -9.47
N ALA A 77 -0.01 12.13 -8.21
CA ALA A 77 -1.38 12.28 -7.71
C ALA A 77 -2.17 13.34 -8.50
N LYS A 78 -1.53 14.45 -8.88
CA LYS A 78 -2.15 15.49 -9.74
C LYS A 78 -2.48 14.95 -11.12
N ILE A 79 -1.57 14.19 -11.74
CA ILE A 79 -1.78 13.57 -13.06
C ILE A 79 -2.96 12.60 -13.00
N PHE A 80 -2.93 11.64 -12.07
CA PHE A 80 -3.97 10.61 -11.98
C PHE A 80 -5.33 11.13 -11.50
N LYS A 81 -5.38 12.32 -10.89
CA LYS A 81 -6.65 13.00 -10.61
C LYS A 81 -7.38 13.44 -11.89
N MET A 82 -6.66 13.67 -12.99
CA MET A 82 -7.22 14.09 -14.27
C MET A 82 -7.67 12.91 -15.16
N CYS A 83 -7.38 11.67 -14.74
CA CYS A 83 -7.86 10.46 -15.39
C CYS A 83 -9.18 10.02 -14.77
N GLY A 84 -10.15 9.70 -15.62
CA GLY A 84 -11.44 9.15 -15.25
C GLY A 84 -11.31 7.76 -14.61
N SER A 85 -12.34 7.33 -13.88
CA SER A 85 -12.32 6.04 -13.17
C SER A 85 -12.28 4.83 -14.11
N GLY A 86 -12.77 4.98 -15.34
CA GLY A 86 -12.75 3.92 -16.36
C GLY A 86 -11.73 4.15 -17.49
N ASP A 87 -10.88 5.17 -17.38
CA ASP A 87 -9.87 5.45 -18.40
C ASP A 87 -8.74 4.42 -18.32
N SER A 88 -8.22 4.01 -19.47
CA SER A 88 -6.97 3.24 -19.51
C SER A 88 -5.78 4.17 -19.32
N LEU A 89 -4.65 3.63 -18.82
CA LEU A 89 -3.43 4.39 -18.62
C LEU A 89 -2.25 3.68 -19.28
N LYS A 90 -1.57 4.35 -20.19
CA LYS A 90 -0.31 3.90 -20.79
C LYS A 90 0.86 4.75 -20.28
N LEU A 91 1.85 4.10 -19.69
CA LEU A 91 3.12 4.68 -19.25
C LEU A 91 4.18 4.38 -20.29
N ARG A 92 4.91 5.40 -20.75
CA ARG A 92 6.01 5.25 -21.71
C ARG A 92 7.26 5.99 -21.26
N TRP A 93 8.39 5.31 -21.32
CA TRP A 93 9.70 5.92 -21.15
C TRP A 93 10.69 5.32 -22.14
N GLN A 94 11.46 6.17 -22.82
CA GLN A 94 12.36 5.71 -23.87
C GLN A 94 13.63 6.56 -23.97
N ASN A 95 14.69 5.95 -24.52
CA ASN A 95 15.93 6.61 -24.92
C ASN A 95 16.58 7.48 -23.83
N ASP A 96 16.53 7.02 -22.57
CA ASP A 96 17.12 7.72 -21.43
C ASP A 96 16.59 9.16 -21.27
N ALA A 97 15.31 9.37 -21.63
CA ALA A 97 14.64 10.65 -21.51
C ALA A 97 14.58 11.14 -20.05
N ASP A 98 14.60 12.46 -19.87
CA ASP A 98 14.41 13.14 -18.59
C ASP A 98 12.93 13.24 -18.16
N THR A 99 12.02 12.74 -18.99
CA THR A 99 10.59 12.69 -18.72
C THR A 99 10.01 11.29 -18.95
N VAL A 100 8.98 10.94 -18.18
CA VAL A 100 8.09 9.80 -18.43
C VAL A 100 6.74 10.33 -18.89
N ASN A 101 6.18 9.67 -19.90
CA ASN A 101 4.88 10.01 -20.47
C ASN A 101 3.78 9.13 -19.86
N PHE A 102 2.67 9.77 -19.49
CA PHE A 102 1.43 9.13 -19.06
C PHE A 102 0.33 9.52 -20.04
N GLN A 103 -0.23 8.54 -20.74
CA GLN A 103 -1.35 8.72 -21.66
C GLN A 103 -2.60 8.09 -21.04
N CYS A 104 -3.59 8.91 -20.69
CA CYS A 104 -4.91 8.46 -20.25
C CYS A 104 -5.90 8.51 -21.41
N GLU A 105 -6.55 7.39 -21.69
CA GLU A 105 -7.50 7.27 -22.79
C GLU A 105 -8.88 6.84 -22.26
N SER A 106 -9.90 7.64 -22.59
CA SER A 106 -11.28 7.37 -22.22
C SER A 106 -12.02 6.71 -23.37
N GLY A 107 -12.38 5.43 -23.20
CA GLY A 107 -13.11 4.67 -24.23
C GLY A 107 -14.55 5.15 -24.48
N GLN A 108 -15.11 6.02 -23.62
CA GLN A 108 -16.48 6.55 -23.77
C GLN A 108 -16.52 7.94 -24.43
N GLU A 109 -15.49 8.76 -24.23
CA GLU A 109 -15.48 10.17 -24.64
C GLU A 109 -14.58 10.44 -25.85
N ASP A 110 -13.95 9.41 -26.44
CA ASP A 110 -12.94 9.52 -27.50
C ASP A 110 -11.86 10.57 -27.15
N ARG A 111 -11.47 10.55 -25.87
CA ARG A 111 -10.59 11.55 -25.26
C ARG A 111 -9.26 10.89 -24.91
N ILE A 112 -8.18 11.47 -25.43
CA ILE A 112 -6.80 11.13 -25.08
C ILE A 112 -6.18 12.33 -24.35
N ALA A 113 -5.57 12.09 -23.20
CA ALA A 113 -4.84 13.07 -22.42
C ALA A 113 -3.41 12.59 -22.19
N ASP A 114 -2.43 13.33 -22.72
CA ASP A 114 -1.01 13.05 -22.57
C ASP A 114 -0.37 14.00 -21.54
N PHE A 115 0.42 13.43 -20.63
CA PHE A 115 1.13 14.16 -19.58
C PHE A 115 2.59 13.72 -19.54
N ASP A 116 3.51 14.66 -19.67
CA ASP A 116 4.94 14.42 -19.47
C ASP A 116 5.36 14.87 -18.07
N LEU A 117 5.85 13.93 -17.28
CA LEU A 117 6.37 14.18 -15.93
C LEU A 117 7.89 14.15 -15.94
N LYS A 118 8.52 15.20 -15.42
CA LYS A 118 9.97 15.23 -15.23
C LYS A 118 10.40 14.20 -14.19
N LEU A 119 11.40 13.42 -14.55
CA LEU A 119 12.08 12.49 -13.67
C LEU A 119 13.11 13.23 -12.81
N MET A 120 13.47 12.60 -11.70
CA MET A 120 14.51 13.08 -10.81
C MET A 120 15.43 11.94 -10.39
N GLN A 121 16.65 12.29 -10.01
CA GLN A 121 17.60 11.34 -9.44
C GLN A 121 17.28 11.19 -7.95
N ILE A 122 16.99 9.96 -7.53
CA ILE A 122 16.73 9.63 -6.13
C ILE A 122 17.72 8.55 -5.73
N GLU A 123 18.54 8.86 -4.73
CA GLU A 123 19.40 7.88 -4.09
C GLU A 123 18.51 6.94 -3.28
N ALA A 124 18.38 5.69 -3.75
CA ALA A 124 17.63 4.66 -3.04
C ALA A 124 18.59 3.62 -2.47
N GLU A 125 18.52 3.42 -1.16
CA GLU A 125 19.08 2.24 -0.52
C GLU A 125 18.07 1.11 -0.66
N HIS A 126 18.32 0.15 -1.56
CA HIS A 126 17.52 -1.08 -1.61
C HIS A 126 17.69 -1.82 -0.29
N MET A 127 16.59 -1.95 0.45
CA MET A 127 16.55 -2.70 1.69
C MET A 127 16.02 -4.10 1.41
N GLU A 128 16.78 -5.10 1.83
CA GLU A 128 16.27 -6.46 1.89
C GLU A 128 15.23 -6.55 3.00
N ILE A 129 13.99 -6.87 2.64
CA ILE A 129 12.94 -7.16 3.61
C ILE A 129 13.15 -8.62 4.03
N PRO A 130 13.58 -8.90 5.27
CA PRO A 130 13.79 -10.27 5.72
C PRO A 130 12.45 -11.02 5.77
N GLU A 131 12.47 -12.32 5.50
CA GLU A 131 11.30 -13.17 5.69
C GLU A 131 10.90 -13.19 7.17
N GLN A 132 9.78 -12.52 7.48
CA GLN A 132 9.28 -12.46 8.85
C GLN A 132 8.31 -13.59 9.13
N HIS A 133 8.62 -14.35 10.19
CA HIS A 133 7.76 -15.42 10.67
C HIS A 133 6.76 -14.84 11.68
N TYR A 134 5.67 -14.28 11.17
CA TYR A 134 4.60 -13.73 11.99
C TYR A 134 3.93 -14.81 12.83
N LYS A 135 3.78 -14.54 14.13
CA LYS A 135 3.10 -15.45 15.08
C LYS A 135 1.59 -15.38 14.92
N VAL A 136 1.08 -14.24 14.43
CA VAL A 136 -0.31 -14.06 14.07
C VAL A 136 -0.42 -13.47 12.67
N ILE A 137 -1.25 -14.09 11.82
CA ILE A 137 -1.69 -13.52 10.55
C ILE A 137 -3.20 -13.36 10.62
N ALA A 138 -3.68 -12.12 10.56
CA ALA A 138 -5.10 -11.78 10.60
C ALA A 138 -5.55 -11.18 9.27
N LYS A 139 -6.60 -11.75 8.65
CA LYS A 139 -7.26 -11.20 7.46
C LYS A 139 -8.61 -10.62 7.86
N LEU A 140 -8.80 -9.34 7.57
CA LEU A 140 -9.93 -8.53 8.02
C LEU A 140 -10.54 -7.75 6.84
N PRO A 141 -11.80 -7.33 6.92
CA PRO A 141 -12.35 -6.33 6.01
C PRO A 141 -11.49 -5.05 6.05
N SER A 142 -10.99 -4.60 4.90
CA SER A 142 -10.12 -3.43 4.82
C SER A 142 -10.85 -2.14 5.23
N SER A 143 -12.14 -2.04 4.91
CA SER A 143 -13.02 -0.94 5.28
C SER A 143 -13.22 -0.85 6.80
N GLU A 144 -13.37 -1.98 7.48
CA GLU A 144 -13.50 -2.06 8.93
C GLU A 144 -12.19 -1.66 9.62
N PHE A 145 -11.05 -2.18 9.16
CA PHE A 145 -9.74 -1.76 9.68
C PHE A 145 -9.52 -0.25 9.51
N GLN A 146 -9.87 0.29 8.35
CA GLN A 146 -9.79 1.73 8.10
C GLN A 146 -10.69 2.55 9.02
N LYS A 147 -11.92 2.08 9.26
CA LYS A 147 -12.82 2.71 10.22
C LYS A 147 -12.25 2.67 11.63
N ILE A 148 -11.77 1.52 12.09
CA ILE A 148 -11.16 1.34 13.42
C ILE A 148 -9.98 2.31 13.61
N CYS A 149 -9.07 2.41 12.64
CA CYS A 149 -7.93 3.32 12.74
C CYS A 149 -8.35 4.79 12.84
N ARG A 150 -9.35 5.23 12.06
CA ARG A 150 -9.86 6.61 12.13
C ARG A 150 -10.58 6.89 13.45
N ASP A 151 -11.49 6.01 13.85
CA ASP A 151 -12.33 6.24 15.03
C ASP A 151 -11.48 6.24 16.31
N LEU A 152 -10.51 5.31 16.43
CA LEU A 152 -9.64 5.23 17.60
C LEU A 152 -8.57 6.34 17.64
N LYS A 153 -8.30 7.00 16.50
CA LYS A 153 -7.38 8.14 16.44
C LYS A 153 -7.90 9.36 17.21
N GLU A 154 -9.22 9.49 17.33
CA GLU A 154 -9.85 10.54 18.13
C GLU A 154 -9.61 10.36 19.64
N PHE A 155 -9.26 9.14 20.09
CA PHE A 155 -9.02 8.85 21.50
C PHE A 155 -7.55 9.00 21.91
N GLY A 156 -6.60 8.83 20.98
CA GLY A 156 -5.18 8.88 21.31
C GLY A 156 -4.23 8.57 20.15
N GLU A 157 -2.93 8.71 20.44
CA GLU A 157 -1.85 8.63 19.45
C GLU A 157 -1.26 7.23 19.27
N THR A 158 -1.55 6.34 20.21
CA THR A 158 -0.91 5.03 20.35
C THR A 158 -1.97 3.95 20.41
N MET A 159 -1.86 2.94 19.54
CA MET A 159 -2.76 1.80 19.48
C MET A 159 -2.02 0.54 19.93
N SER A 160 -2.56 -0.14 20.93
CA SER A 160 -2.19 -1.52 21.28
C SER A 160 -3.04 -2.49 20.46
N MET A 161 -2.37 -3.40 19.78
CA MET A 161 -2.98 -4.49 19.01
C MET A 161 -2.69 -5.80 19.72
N SER A 162 -3.73 -6.45 20.25
CA SER A 162 -3.64 -7.75 20.91
C SER A 162 -4.38 -8.80 20.10
N ALA A 163 -3.70 -9.83 19.63
CA ALA A 163 -4.29 -10.88 18.82
C ALA A 163 -4.10 -12.26 19.48
N SER A 164 -5.19 -13.02 19.56
CA SER A 164 -5.24 -14.37 20.11
C SER A 164 -6.26 -15.22 19.35
N LYS A 165 -6.48 -16.47 19.78
CA LYS A 165 -7.53 -17.34 19.21
C LYS A 165 -8.94 -16.76 19.37
N GLU A 166 -9.16 -15.85 20.32
CA GLU A 166 -10.46 -15.20 20.52
C GLU A 166 -10.76 -14.11 19.48
N GLY A 167 -9.72 -13.58 18.83
CA GLY A 167 -9.81 -12.48 17.88
C GLY A 167 -8.66 -11.49 18.00
N ILE A 168 -8.77 -10.40 17.25
CA ILE A 168 -7.86 -9.27 17.31
C ILE A 168 -8.56 -8.08 17.97
N ARG A 169 -7.89 -7.49 18.96
CA ARG A 169 -8.34 -6.33 19.71
C ARG A 169 -7.46 -5.13 19.39
N PHE A 170 -8.10 -3.99 19.15
CA PHE A 170 -7.48 -2.69 18.96
C PHE A 170 -7.88 -1.81 20.14
N SER A 171 -6.89 -1.34 20.90
CA SER A 171 -7.09 -0.60 22.13
C SER A 171 -6.29 0.71 22.09
N VAL A 172 -6.91 1.81 22.47
CA VAL A 172 -6.28 3.13 22.62
C VAL A 172 -6.66 3.71 23.97
N GLN A 173 -5.69 4.35 24.63
CA GLN A 173 -5.89 5.14 25.82
C GLN A 173 -5.32 6.54 25.58
N GLY A 174 -6.13 7.56 25.85
CA GLY A 174 -5.70 8.95 25.83
C GLY A 174 -6.57 9.82 26.73
N ASP A 175 -6.51 11.14 26.53
CA ASP A 175 -7.01 12.12 27.50
C ASP A 175 -8.53 12.08 27.66
N ILE A 176 -9.27 11.81 26.57
CA ILE A 176 -10.73 11.74 26.59
C ILE A 176 -11.27 10.41 27.13
N GLY A 177 -10.41 9.40 27.28
CA GLY A 177 -10.77 8.07 27.76
C GLY A 177 -10.12 6.93 26.96
N THR A 178 -10.77 5.77 27.01
CA THR A 178 -10.27 4.54 26.37
C THR A 178 -11.20 4.08 25.25
N GLY A 179 -10.65 3.74 24.09
CA GLY A 179 -11.36 3.10 22.98
C GLY A 179 -10.92 1.64 22.84
N ASN A 180 -11.88 0.73 22.65
CA ASN A 180 -11.62 -0.70 22.49
C ASN A 180 -12.53 -1.30 21.42
N VAL A 181 -11.95 -1.94 20.41
CA VAL A 181 -12.68 -2.67 19.36
C VAL A 181 -12.11 -4.08 19.25
N MET A 182 -12.98 -5.09 19.17
CA MET A 182 -12.56 -6.49 19.05
C MET A 182 -13.25 -7.15 17.85
N LEU A 183 -12.45 -7.65 16.91
CA LEU A 183 -12.92 -8.45 15.79
C LEU A 183 -12.68 -9.93 16.09
N LYS A 184 -13.77 -10.69 16.19
CA LYS A 184 -13.73 -12.14 16.39
C LYS A 184 -13.70 -12.86 15.03
N PRO A 185 -13.11 -14.06 14.94
CA PRO A 185 -13.21 -14.88 13.75
C PRO A 185 -14.67 -15.06 13.32
N ARG A 186 -14.95 -14.82 12.04
CA ARG A 186 -16.28 -14.89 11.46
C ARG A 186 -16.18 -15.37 10.01
N GLU A 187 -16.94 -16.41 9.70
CA GLU A 187 -17.13 -16.87 8.32
C GLU A 187 -18.15 -15.99 7.59
N ALA A 188 -17.94 -15.79 6.29
CA ALA A 188 -18.83 -15.06 5.40
C ALA A 188 -18.66 -15.59 3.98
N GLU A 189 -19.69 -15.41 3.13
CA GLU A 189 -19.63 -15.81 1.72
C GLU A 189 -18.62 -14.97 0.93
N LYS A 190 -18.60 -13.66 1.21
CA LYS A 190 -17.68 -12.72 0.58
C LYS A 190 -16.39 -12.61 1.39
N PRO A 191 -15.21 -12.70 0.76
CA PRO A 191 -13.94 -12.51 1.44
C PRO A 191 -13.86 -11.16 2.18
N GLU A 192 -14.41 -10.09 1.61
CA GLU A 192 -14.43 -8.75 2.22
C GLU A 192 -15.28 -8.63 3.51
N ASP A 193 -16.11 -9.63 3.83
CA ASP A 193 -16.92 -9.67 5.06
C ASP A 193 -16.36 -10.66 6.11
N LYS A 194 -15.37 -11.46 5.72
CA LYS A 194 -14.77 -12.53 6.54
C LYS A 194 -13.70 -11.97 7.49
N VAL A 195 -13.63 -12.54 8.68
CA VAL A 195 -12.53 -12.31 9.64
C VAL A 195 -11.87 -13.65 9.93
N SER A 196 -10.59 -13.79 9.61
CA SER A 196 -9.84 -15.02 9.87
C SER A 196 -8.49 -14.73 10.52
N LEU A 197 -8.08 -15.58 11.45
CA LEU A 197 -6.83 -15.46 12.18
C LEU A 197 -6.12 -16.81 12.21
N THR A 198 -4.86 -16.81 11.79
CA THR A 198 -3.93 -17.93 12.04
C THR A 198 -3.05 -17.53 13.21
N VAL A 199 -3.16 -18.23 14.33
CA VAL A 199 -2.51 -17.89 15.61
C VAL A 199 -1.61 -19.03 16.03
N HIS A 200 -0.30 -18.83 15.92
CA HIS A 200 0.71 -19.72 16.50
C HIS A 200 0.90 -19.41 17.99
N GLU A 201 1.09 -18.14 18.32
CA GLU A 201 1.23 -17.61 19.68
C GLU A 201 0.46 -16.30 19.79
N PRO A 202 -0.18 -15.99 20.94
CA PRO A 202 -0.78 -14.68 21.16
C PRO A 202 0.28 -13.57 21.09
N VAL A 203 -0.05 -12.45 20.46
CA VAL A 203 0.85 -11.29 20.33
C VAL A 203 0.13 -10.05 20.79
N THR A 204 0.83 -9.23 21.58
CA THR A 204 0.45 -7.85 21.89
C THR A 204 1.61 -6.96 21.47
N ALA A 205 1.32 -5.96 20.64
CA ALA A 205 2.30 -4.96 20.23
C ALA A 205 1.64 -3.58 20.11
N THR A 206 2.44 -2.53 20.27
CA THR A 206 1.96 -1.16 20.32
C THR A 206 2.52 -0.37 19.14
N PHE A 207 1.69 0.45 18.50
CA PHE A 207 2.05 1.17 17.28
C PHE A 207 1.60 2.63 17.31
N ALA A 208 2.33 3.49 16.59
CA ALA A 208 1.92 4.87 16.38
C ALA A 208 0.72 4.92 15.41
N LEU A 209 -0.44 5.33 15.92
CA LEU A 209 -1.72 5.26 15.20
C LEU A 209 -1.76 6.18 13.97
N ARG A 210 -0.96 7.26 13.97
CA ARG A 210 -0.78 8.14 12.79
C ARG A 210 -0.38 7.35 11.53
N TYR A 211 0.52 6.36 11.65
CA TYR A 211 0.94 5.55 10.51
C TYR A 211 -0.14 4.57 10.08
N LEU A 212 -0.82 3.93 11.02
CA LEU A 212 -1.91 3.00 10.70
C LEU A 212 -3.06 3.69 9.97
N VAL A 213 -3.39 4.94 10.34
CA VAL A 213 -4.37 5.77 9.61
C VAL A 213 -3.91 6.02 8.16
N ASN A 214 -2.62 6.24 7.94
CA ASN A 214 -2.08 6.40 6.58
C ASN A 214 -2.14 5.09 5.80
N PHE A 215 -1.69 3.97 6.38
CA PHE A 215 -1.70 2.67 5.70
C PHE A 215 -3.12 2.24 5.35
N ALA A 216 -4.09 2.53 6.21
CA ALA A 216 -5.48 2.20 5.97
C ALA A 216 -6.12 2.97 4.80
N LYS A 217 -5.47 4.02 4.25
CA LYS A 217 -5.89 4.68 3.00
C LYS A 217 -5.81 3.74 1.79
N ALA A 218 -5.05 2.65 1.89
CA ALA A 218 -4.98 1.58 0.88
C ALA A 218 -6.23 0.68 0.81
N ALA A 219 -7.21 0.83 1.72
CA ALA A 219 -8.44 0.03 1.71
C ALA A 219 -9.17 -0.07 0.35
N PRO A 220 -9.20 0.96 -0.52
CA PRO A 220 -9.80 0.84 -1.85
C PRO A 220 -9.07 -0.08 -2.85
N LEU A 221 -7.86 -0.57 -2.52
CA LEU A 221 -7.08 -1.50 -3.36
C LEU A 221 -7.62 -2.94 -3.27
N CYS A 222 -8.07 -3.35 -2.08
CA CYS A 222 -8.62 -4.68 -1.84
C CYS A 222 -9.61 -4.64 -0.68
N GLY A 223 -10.70 -5.40 -0.78
CA GLY A 223 -11.69 -5.55 0.30
C GLY A 223 -11.15 -6.24 1.55
N VAL A 224 -9.95 -6.84 1.47
CA VAL A 224 -9.30 -7.55 2.58
C VAL A 224 -7.95 -6.90 2.87
N VAL A 225 -7.65 -6.71 4.16
CA VAL A 225 -6.31 -6.38 4.65
C VAL A 225 -5.75 -7.59 5.41
N GLU A 226 -4.47 -7.88 5.20
CA GLU A 226 -3.73 -8.87 5.95
C GLU A 226 -2.77 -8.17 6.93
N LEU A 227 -2.86 -8.53 8.21
CA LEU A 227 -2.03 -8.02 9.28
C LEU A 227 -1.11 -9.13 9.80
N GLY A 228 0.20 -8.92 9.75
CA GLY A 228 1.20 -9.82 10.32
C GLY A 228 1.77 -9.24 11.61
N LEU A 229 1.60 -9.96 12.74
CA LEU A 229 2.12 -9.56 14.05
C LEU A 229 3.15 -10.57 14.59
N GLY A 230 4.21 -10.04 15.20
CA GLY A 230 5.20 -10.79 15.97
C GLY A 230 5.78 -9.91 17.08
N PRO A 231 6.32 -10.51 18.15
CA PRO A 231 6.78 -9.78 19.35
C PRO A 231 7.96 -8.82 19.07
N ASP A 232 8.86 -9.17 18.14
CA ASP A 232 10.06 -8.38 17.81
C ASP A 232 10.13 -8.07 16.30
N ALA A 233 8.97 -8.00 15.67
CA ALA A 233 8.79 -7.89 14.23
C ALA A 233 7.99 -6.64 13.89
N PRO A 234 8.41 -5.83 12.90
CA PRO A 234 7.56 -4.80 12.31
C PRO A 234 6.19 -5.36 11.92
N LEU A 235 5.13 -4.63 12.25
CA LEU A 235 3.77 -4.95 11.80
C LEU A 235 3.75 -4.94 10.27
N LEU A 236 3.32 -6.04 9.67
CA LEU A 236 2.94 -6.07 8.26
C LEU A 236 1.49 -5.62 8.12
N VAL A 237 1.23 -4.66 7.24
CA VAL A 237 -0.11 -4.33 6.73
C VAL A 237 -0.08 -4.50 5.22
N LYS A 238 -0.76 -5.54 4.72
CA LYS A 238 -0.73 -5.92 3.32
C LYS A 238 -2.10 -5.80 2.67
N TYR A 239 -2.13 -5.23 1.48
CA TYR A 239 -3.26 -5.19 0.57
C TYR A 239 -2.82 -5.83 -0.76
N ASP A 240 -3.56 -6.82 -1.25
CA ASP A 240 -3.37 -7.29 -2.63
C ASP A 240 -3.90 -6.22 -3.62
N LEU A 241 -3.45 -6.24 -4.88
CA LEU A 241 -3.87 -5.27 -5.89
C LEU A 241 -5.00 -5.85 -6.74
N GLU A 242 -6.25 -5.69 -6.28
CA GLU A 242 -7.45 -6.38 -6.80
C GLU A 242 -7.41 -7.89 -6.55
N GLU A 243 -6.40 -8.57 -7.09
CA GLU A 243 -6.12 -9.99 -6.89
C GLU A 243 -4.63 -10.23 -6.61
N ALA A 244 -4.30 -11.31 -5.90
CA ALA A 244 -2.93 -11.62 -5.49
C ALA A 244 -1.95 -11.79 -6.67
N GLY A 245 -2.44 -12.18 -7.84
CA GLY A 245 -1.65 -12.33 -9.07
C GLY A 245 -1.14 -11.02 -9.65
N ASN A 246 -1.83 -9.91 -9.41
CA ASN A 246 -1.44 -8.58 -9.89
C ASN A 246 -0.34 -7.97 -9.00
N GLY A 247 -0.18 -8.48 -7.78
CA GLY A 247 0.81 -8.02 -6.83
C GLY A 247 0.19 -7.46 -5.56
N HIS A 248 0.91 -6.60 -4.86
CA HIS A 248 0.54 -6.15 -3.52
C HIS A 248 1.13 -4.78 -3.17
N MET A 249 0.50 -4.14 -2.19
CA MET A 249 1.05 -3.03 -1.43
C MET A 249 1.21 -3.47 0.03
N GLN A 250 2.45 -3.42 0.52
CA GLN A 250 2.83 -3.78 1.87
C GLN A 250 3.36 -2.56 2.59
N PHE A 251 2.96 -2.43 3.85
CA PHE A 251 3.52 -1.47 4.78
C PHE A 251 4.12 -2.21 5.96
N TYR A 252 5.27 -1.74 6.41
CA TYR A 252 5.95 -2.23 7.61
C TYR A 252 6.05 -1.10 8.60
N LEU A 253 5.71 -1.35 9.87
CA LEU A 253 5.79 -0.36 10.94
C LEU A 253 6.46 -0.96 12.16
N ALA A 254 7.56 -0.35 12.59
CA ALA A 254 8.23 -0.78 13.81
C ALA A 254 7.30 -0.59 15.03
N PRO A 255 7.26 -1.55 15.97
CA PRO A 255 6.52 -1.39 17.21
C PRO A 255 7.15 -0.27 18.05
N LYS A 256 6.33 0.37 18.88
CA LYS A 256 6.81 1.17 20.01
C LYS A 256 7.35 0.20 21.05
N ILE A 257 8.60 0.40 21.44
CA ILE A 257 9.20 -0.28 22.58
C ILE A 257 8.87 0.60 23.79
N ASP A 258 8.15 0.06 24.77
CA ASP A 258 7.98 0.73 26.05
C ASP A 258 9.35 0.70 26.77
N GLU A 259 9.80 1.84 27.31
CA GLU A 259 10.99 1.91 28.18
C GLU A 259 10.82 1.12 29.48
#